data_AF-A0AA85JU94-F1
#
_entry.id   AF-A0AA85JU94-F1
#
_cell.length_a   1.000
_cell.length_b   1.000
_cell.length_c   1.000
_cell.angle_alpha   90.00
_cell.angle_beta   90.00
_cell.angle_gamma   90.00
#
_symmetry.space_group_name_H-M   'P 1'
#
loop_
_entity.id
_entity.type
_entity.pdbx_description
1 polymer ?
#
loop_
_entity_poly.entity_id
_entity_poly.type
_entity_poly.pdbx_seq_one_letter_code
_entity_poly.pdbx_strand_id
1 'polypeptide(L)'
;MTKKAGRDYSLPVNKKPLYIRLQFKSDIPSEITVKKLRKSVQRTFNAGELHILLFSTRPMVLPRLKDETPRLATSNCIYQFNCACSGVSYIGRCSRNLIFRAHSRTSLSMAK
;
A
#
# COMPACT_ATOMS: atom_id res chain seq x y z
N MET A 1 23.27 47.19 -39.45
CA MET A 1 23.54 45.92 -38.74
C MET A 1 22.25 45.11 -38.67
N THR A 2 22.04 44.19 -39.61
CA THR A 2 20.82 43.37 -39.70
C THR A 2 20.94 42.17 -38.77
N LYS A 3 20.14 42.15 -37.70
CA LYS A 3 20.03 40.99 -36.80
C LYS A 3 19.43 39.82 -37.58
N LYS A 4 20.23 38.80 -37.88
CA LYS A 4 19.74 37.52 -38.39
C LYS A 4 18.95 36.83 -37.28
N ALA A 5 17.64 36.70 -37.47
CA ALA A 5 16.80 35.84 -36.66
C ALA A 5 17.20 34.39 -36.92
N GLY A 6 17.93 33.79 -35.98
CA GLY A 6 18.14 32.34 -35.97
C GLY A 6 16.79 31.67 -35.78
N ARG A 7 16.35 30.92 -36.80
CA ARG A 7 15.21 30.01 -36.64
C ARG A 7 15.69 28.83 -35.82
N ASP A 8 15.15 28.67 -34.61
CA ASP A 8 15.33 27.44 -33.84
C ASP A 8 14.64 26.29 -34.59
N TYR A 9 15.43 25.41 -35.19
CA TYR A 9 14.92 24.19 -35.80
C TYR A 9 14.80 23.12 -34.72
N SER A 10 13.66 23.07 -34.02
CA SER A 10 13.36 21.90 -33.18
C SER A 10 12.97 20.73 -34.09
N LEU A 11 13.82 19.73 -34.23
CA LEU A 11 13.45 18.49 -34.92
C LEU A 11 12.30 17.82 -34.15
N PRO A 12 11.24 17.34 -34.83
CA PRO A 12 10.16 16.63 -34.16
C PRO A 12 10.69 15.30 -33.62
N VAL A 13 10.90 15.23 -32.30
CA VAL A 13 11.27 13.99 -31.60
C VAL A 13 10.00 13.21 -31.30
N ASN A 14 9.93 11.95 -31.76
CA ASN A 14 8.85 11.04 -31.39
C ASN A 14 8.84 10.83 -29.87
N LYS A 15 7.71 11.14 -29.24
CA LYS A 15 7.55 10.98 -27.80
C LYS A 15 7.36 9.51 -27.45
N LYS A 16 8.01 9.07 -26.38
CA LYS A 16 7.84 7.72 -25.83
C LYS A 16 6.64 7.71 -24.89
N PRO A 17 5.70 6.75 -25.03
CA PRO A 17 4.57 6.65 -24.13
C PRO A 17 5.03 6.18 -22.74
N LEU A 18 4.58 6.87 -21.71
CA LEU A 18 4.83 6.58 -20.31
C LEU A 18 3.52 6.15 -19.66
N TYR A 19 3.52 4.97 -19.06
CA TYR A 19 2.32 4.41 -18.46
C TYR A 19 2.40 4.46 -16.93
N ILE A 20 1.35 4.99 -16.31
CA ILE A 20 1.21 5.00 -14.85
C ILE A 20 -0.17 4.50 -14.43
N ARG A 21 -0.19 3.75 -13.32
CA ARG A 21 -1.41 3.32 -12.65
C ARG A 21 -1.56 4.15 -11.37
N LEU A 22 -2.74 4.72 -11.14
CA LEU A 22 -3.02 5.57 -9.98
C LEU A 22 -4.19 5.02 -9.18
N GLN A 23 -4.18 5.27 -7.87
CA GLN A 23 -5.34 4.95 -7.03
C GLN A 23 -6.43 5.99 -7.26
N PHE A 24 -7.66 5.54 -7.50
CA PHE A 24 -8.83 6.38 -7.53
C PHE A 24 -9.20 6.81 -6.11
N LYS A 25 -9.36 8.11 -5.88
CA LYS A 25 -9.87 8.66 -4.61
C LYS A 25 -11.26 9.24 -4.80
N SER A 26 -11.37 10.21 -5.69
CA SER A 26 -12.62 10.82 -6.15
C SER A 26 -12.34 11.66 -7.42
N ASP A 27 -13.38 12.14 -8.09
CA ASP A 27 -13.26 12.81 -9.39
C ASP A 27 -12.35 14.04 -9.34
N ILE A 28 -12.65 15.00 -8.46
CA ILE A 28 -11.91 16.27 -8.38
C ILE A 28 -10.42 16.05 -8.05
N PRO A 29 -10.02 15.29 -7.00
CA PRO A 29 -8.62 15.03 -6.71
C PRO A 29 -7.92 14.23 -7.82
N SER A 30 -8.62 13.29 -8.47
CA SER A 30 -8.05 12.52 -9.56
C SER A 30 -7.69 13.42 -10.74
N GLU A 31 -8.58 14.32 -11.14
CA GLU A 31 -8.36 15.27 -12.24
C GLU A 31 -7.20 16.23 -11.94
N ILE A 32 -7.17 16.79 -10.73
CA ILE A 32 -6.08 17.67 -10.27
C ILE A 32 -4.74 16.91 -10.32
N THR A 33 -4.73 15.64 -9.90
CA THR A 33 -3.53 14.79 -9.90
C THR A 33 -3.04 14.54 -11.32
N VAL A 34 -3.93 14.20 -12.25
CA VAL A 34 -3.61 14.04 -13.68
C VAL A 34 -2.98 15.31 -14.24
N LYS A 35 -3.62 16.47 -14.01
CA LYS A 35 -3.18 17.75 -14.55
C LYS A 35 -1.78 18.12 -14.03
N LYS A 36 -1.52 17.91 -12.74
CA LYS A 36 -0.21 18.15 -12.14
C LYS A 36 0.85 17.21 -12.68
N LEU A 37 0.55 15.90 -12.75
CA LEU A 37 1.47 14.90 -13.28
C LEU A 37 1.84 15.18 -14.74
N ARG A 38 0.86 15.50 -15.58
CA ARG A 38 1.10 15.82 -16.99
C ARG A 38 2.04 17.02 -17.14
N LYS A 39 1.81 18.09 -16.37
CA LYS A 39 2.70 19.27 -16.34
C LYS A 39 4.11 18.93 -15.86
N SER A 40 4.24 18.13 -14.80
CA SER A 40 5.55 17.73 -14.28
C SER A 40 6.33 16.85 -15.25
N VAL A 41 5.67 15.88 -15.89
CA VAL A 41 6.28 15.01 -16.90
C VAL A 41 6.72 15.81 -18.12
N GLN A 42 5.88 16.72 -18.63
CA GLN A 42 6.25 17.58 -19.75
C GLN A 42 7.46 18.46 -19.45
N ARG A 43 7.61 18.94 -18.20
CA ARG A 43 8.76 19.74 -17.77
C ARG A 43 10.05 18.93 -17.60
N THR A 44 9.93 17.68 -17.16
CA THR A 44 11.10 16.85 -16.80
C THR A 44 11.56 16.01 -17.99
N PHE A 45 10.61 15.54 -18.80
CA PHE A 45 10.83 14.60 -19.89
C PHE A 45 10.25 15.18 -21.19
N ASN A 46 11.06 15.97 -21.90
CA ASN A 46 10.64 16.61 -23.16
C ASN A 46 10.18 15.59 -24.22
N ALA A 47 10.77 14.39 -24.22
CA ALA A 47 10.43 13.29 -25.11
C ALA A 47 9.45 12.26 -24.50
N GLY A 48 8.80 12.58 -23.37
CA GLY A 48 7.84 11.70 -22.70
C GLY A 48 6.40 12.12 -22.94
N GLU A 49 5.52 11.17 -23.24
CA GLU A 49 4.07 11.38 -23.29
C GLU A 49 3.37 10.53 -22.23
N LEU A 50 2.74 11.19 -21.26
CA LEU A 50 2.07 10.48 -20.16
C LEU A 50 0.70 9.94 -20.59
N HIS A 51 0.55 8.62 -20.52
CA HIS A 51 -0.71 7.89 -20.63
C HIS A 51 -1.07 7.29 -19.27
N ILE A 52 -2.17 7.74 -18.68
CA ILE A 52 -2.69 7.15 -17.44
C ILE A 52 -3.56 5.97 -17.86
N LEU A 53 -3.10 4.76 -17.56
CA LEU A 53 -3.76 3.54 -18.04
C LEU A 53 -5.05 3.25 -17.28
N LEU A 54 -5.01 3.30 -15.95
CA LEU A 54 -6.15 2.95 -15.10
C LEU A 54 -6.10 3.66 -13.76
N PHE A 55 -7.26 4.17 -13.34
CA PHE A 55 -7.56 4.48 -11.96
C PHE A 55 -8.08 3.23 -11.27
N SER A 56 -7.32 2.73 -10.30
CA SER A 56 -7.68 1.56 -9.51
C SER A 56 -8.42 1.99 -8.25
N THR A 57 -9.64 1.50 -8.04
CA THR A 57 -10.36 1.66 -6.77
C THR A 57 -9.74 0.84 -5.65
N ARG A 58 -8.98 -0.22 -5.98
CA ARG A 58 -8.22 -1.00 -5.00
C ARG A 58 -7.03 -0.21 -4.46
N PRO A 59 -6.77 -0.26 -3.14
CA PRO A 59 -5.61 0.37 -2.53
C PRO A 59 -4.33 -0.19 -3.15
N MET A 60 -3.53 0.70 -3.75
CA MET A 60 -2.27 0.32 -4.41
C MET A 60 -1.13 0.21 -3.42
N VAL A 61 -1.16 1.03 -2.38
CA VAL A 61 -0.29 0.90 -1.21
C VAL A 61 -1.10 0.16 -0.16
N LEU A 62 -0.82 -1.12 0.01
CA LEU A 62 -1.22 -1.80 1.23
C LEU A 62 -0.35 -1.19 2.33
N PRO A 63 -0.91 -0.46 3.32
CA PRO A 63 -0.13 -0.19 4.51
C PRO A 63 0.32 -1.56 5.00
N ARG A 64 1.63 -1.79 5.10
CA ARG A 64 2.10 -2.80 6.03
C ARG A 64 1.60 -2.29 7.38
N LEU A 65 0.41 -2.73 7.78
CA LEU A 65 0.10 -2.79 9.20
C LEU A 65 1.27 -3.60 9.74
N LYS A 66 2.19 -2.91 10.39
CA LYS A 66 3.12 -3.56 11.29
C LYS A 66 2.22 -4.45 12.13
N ASP A 67 2.31 -5.77 11.98
CA ASP A 67 1.62 -6.68 12.88
C ASP A 67 2.04 -6.18 14.27
N GLU A 68 1.09 -5.73 15.11
CA GLU A 68 1.42 -5.22 16.45
C GLU A 68 2.12 -6.28 17.29
N THR A 69 2.03 -7.55 16.86
CA THR A 69 2.66 -8.68 17.51
C THR A 69 3.34 -9.61 16.50
N PRO A 70 4.57 -10.08 16.77
CA PRO A 70 5.24 -11.04 15.90
C PRO A 70 4.38 -12.30 15.71
N ARG A 71 4.46 -12.95 14.53
CA ARG A 71 3.71 -14.20 14.23
C ARG A 71 3.96 -15.33 15.24
N LEU A 72 5.04 -15.23 16.02
CA LEU A 72 5.45 -16.16 17.08
C LEU A 72 5.21 -15.61 18.50
N ALA A 73 4.52 -14.49 18.66
CA ALA A 73 4.13 -14.00 19.97
C ALA A 73 3.14 -14.98 20.59
N THR A 74 3.65 -15.87 21.43
CA THR A 74 2.85 -16.66 22.35
C THR A 74 2.24 -15.68 23.34
N SER A 75 0.91 -15.67 23.47
CA SER A 75 0.28 -15.03 24.63
C SER A 75 0.76 -15.82 25.84
N ASN A 76 1.78 -15.32 26.52
CA ASN A 76 2.28 -15.90 27.76
C ASN A 76 1.26 -15.61 28.87
N CYS A 77 0.09 -16.23 28.79
CA CYS A 77 -0.89 -16.16 29.85
C CYS A 77 -0.43 -17.13 30.94
N ILE A 78 0.10 -16.55 32.02
CA ILE A 78 0.44 -17.24 33.25
C ILE A 78 -0.81 -17.17 34.12
N TYR A 79 -1.38 -18.31 34.50
CA TYR A 79 -2.51 -18.36 35.42
C TYR A 79 -2.09 -19.07 36.70
N GLN A 80 -2.51 -18.50 37.83
CA GLN A 80 -2.25 -19.05 39.15
C GLN A 80 -3.58 -19.54 39.74
N PHE A 81 -3.62 -20.80 40.19
CA PHE A 81 -4.79 -21.36 40.85
C PHE A 81 -4.43 -21.89 42.24
N ASN A 82 -5.27 -21.62 43.22
CA ASN A 82 -5.07 -22.05 44.60
C ASN A 82 -5.99 -23.24 44.87
N CYS A 83 -5.44 -24.39 45.29
CA CYS A 83 -6.24 -25.53 45.73
C CYS A 83 -6.72 -25.27 47.16
N ALA A 84 -8.03 -25.05 47.31
CA ALA A 84 -8.69 -24.90 48.60
C ALA A 84 -8.48 -26.09 49.54
N CYS A 85 -8.17 -27.24 48.95
CA CYS A 85 -7.94 -28.53 49.56
C CYS A 85 -6.58 -28.67 50.29
N SER A 86 -5.54 -27.96 49.85
CA SER A 86 -4.16 -28.17 50.36
C SER A 86 -3.40 -26.87 50.64
N GLY A 87 -4.00 -25.70 50.38
CA GLY A 87 -3.32 -24.41 50.52
C GLY A 87 -2.19 -24.16 49.51
N VAL A 88 -1.96 -25.10 48.59
CA VAL A 88 -0.93 -25.01 47.56
C VAL A 88 -1.43 -24.20 46.37
N SER A 89 -0.58 -23.28 45.91
CA SER A 89 -0.82 -22.49 44.70
C SER A 89 -0.02 -23.06 43.54
N TYR A 90 -0.67 -23.21 42.39
CA TYR A 90 -0.11 -23.78 41.18
C TYR A 90 -0.08 -22.74 40.08
N ILE A 91 1.04 -22.66 39.37
CA ILE A 91 1.24 -21.75 38.24
C ILE A 91 1.25 -22.55 36.94
N GLY A 92 0.20 -22.39 36.13
CA GLY A 92 0.09 -22.99 34.81
C GLY A 92 0.56 -22.02 33.71
N ARG A 93 1.38 -22.52 32.79
CA ARG A 93 1.75 -21.81 31.54
C ARG A 93 1.08 -22.53 30.37
N CYS A 94 0.18 -21.85 29.67
CA CYS A 94 -0.46 -22.41 28.47
C CYS A 94 0.10 -21.77 27.20
N SER A 95 0.78 -22.56 26.36
CA SER A 95 1.04 -22.21 24.95
C SER A 95 -0.21 -22.53 24.12
N ARG A 96 -1.07 -21.54 23.83
CA ARG A 96 -2.21 -21.79 22.93
C ARG A 96 -1.71 -21.90 21.48
N ASN A 97 -1.95 -23.08 20.89
CA ASN A 97 -1.52 -23.46 19.56
C ASN A 97 -2.17 -22.62 18.44
N LEU A 98 -1.33 -22.29 17.47
CA LEU A 98 -1.53 -21.54 16.23
C LEU A 98 -2.78 -21.91 15.39
N ILE A 99 -3.31 -23.13 15.54
CA ILE A 99 -4.40 -23.68 14.72
C ILE A 99 -5.68 -22.83 14.84
N PHE A 100 -5.99 -22.28 16.01
CA PHE A 100 -7.18 -21.43 16.19
C PHE A 100 -7.07 -20.07 15.49
N ARG A 101 -5.85 -19.54 15.29
CA ARG A 101 -5.60 -18.29 14.55
C ARG A 101 -5.61 -18.48 13.02
N ALA A 102 -5.30 -19.68 12.54
CA ALA A 102 -5.38 -19.99 11.12
C ALA A 102 -6.84 -20.07 10.63
N HIS A 103 -7.72 -20.64 11.46
CA HIS A 103 -9.14 -20.73 11.15
C HIS A 103 -9.85 -19.37 11.14
N SER A 104 -9.54 -18.45 12.06
CA SER A 104 -10.14 -17.11 12.05
C SER A 104 -9.77 -16.25 10.84
N ARG A 105 -8.64 -16.54 10.19
CA ARG A 105 -8.22 -15.86 8.94
C ARG A 105 -8.79 -16.49 7.66
N THR A 106 -9.22 -17.75 7.71
CA THR A 106 -9.71 -18.48 6.52
C THR A 106 -11.24 -18.61 6.46
N SER A 107 -11.97 -18.45 7.57
CA SER A 107 -13.43 -18.71 7.61
C SER A 107 -14.37 -17.51 7.42
N LEU A 108 -13.91 -16.28 7.15
CA LEU A 108 -14.83 -15.14 6.88
C LEU A 108 -14.57 -14.41 5.56
N SER A 109 -13.67 -14.94 4.73
CA SER A 109 -13.66 -14.65 3.29
C SER A 109 -14.75 -15.40 2.51
N MET A 110 -15.71 -16.10 3.16
CA MET A 110 -16.76 -16.90 2.49
C MET A 110 -18.18 -16.89 3.12
N ALA A 111 -18.51 -16.04 4.10
CA ALA A 111 -19.88 -16.02 4.66
C ALA A 111 -20.46 -14.61 4.82
N LYS A 112 -21.33 -14.27 3.85
CA LYS A 112 -22.26 -13.12 3.72
C LYS A 112 -21.66 -11.73 3.51
#